data_AF-A0A357HF01-F1
#
_entry.id   AF-A0A357HF01-F1
#
_cell.length_a   1.000
_cell.length_b   1.000
_cell.length_c   1.000
_cell.angle_alpha   90.00
_cell.angle_beta   90.00
_cell.angle_gamma   90.00
#
_symmetry.space_group_name_H-M   'P 1'
#
loop_
_entity.id
_entity.type
_entity.pdbx_description
1 polymer ?
#
loop_
_entity_poly.entity_id
_entity_poly.type
_entity_poly.pdbx_seq_one_letter_code
_entity_poly.pdbx_strand_id
1 'polypeptide(L)' 'QEIAEKKGPKHSKLLLGHAGWAQYQLEAEIENGDWLLQHTNLEFIFNTEEKFMWDMATKSFGIDMSEFSGLGGSA' A
#
# COMPACT_ATOMS: atom_id res chain seq x y z
N GLN A 1 18.57 10.55 -15.51
CA GLN A 1 18.30 11.26 -16.79
C GLN A 1 17.28 10.51 -17.65
N GLU A 2 17.40 9.19 -17.82
CA GLU A 2 16.52 8.42 -18.72
C GLU A 2 15.01 8.53 -18.44
N ILE A 3 14.59 8.50 -17.17
CA ILE A 3 13.16 8.69 -16.80
C ILE A 3 12.68 10.09 -17.22
N ALA A 4 13.48 11.13 -16.95
CA ALA A 4 13.17 12.51 -17.35
C ALA A 4 13.14 12.67 -18.88
N GLU A 5 13.99 11.92 -19.59
CA GLU A 5 14.05 11.87 -21.06
C GLU A 5 12.99 10.94 -21.69
N LYS A 6 12.08 10.36 -20.91
CA LYS A 6 11.09 9.37 -21.36
C LYS A 6 11.68 8.11 -22.03
N LYS A 7 12.94 7.79 -21.73
CA LYS A 7 13.64 6.56 -22.15
C LYS A 7 13.71 5.50 -21.04
N GLY A 8 13.17 5.81 -19.87
CA GLY A 8 13.10 4.91 -18.73
C GLY A 8 12.07 3.78 -18.92
N PRO A 9 11.89 2.93 -17.89
CA PRO A 9 10.94 1.82 -17.92
C PRO A 9 9.49 2.30 -18.12
N LYS A 10 8.66 1.41 -18.67
CA LYS A 10 7.23 1.68 -18.97
C LYS A 10 6.45 2.19 -17.74
N HIS A 11 6.77 1.67 -16.56
CA HIS A 11 6.16 2.07 -15.30
C HIS A 11 7.26 2.50 -14.32
N SER A 12 7.11 3.69 -13.72
CA SER A 12 8.04 4.20 -12.70
C SER A 12 7.29 5.07 -11.70
N LYS A 13 7.70 5.00 -10.43
CA LYS A 13 7.27 5.88 -9.33
C LYS A 13 8.50 6.34 -8.58
N LEU A 14 8.58 7.63 -8.26
CA LEU A 14 9.64 8.17 -7.41
C LEU A 14 9.09 8.30 -5.99
N LEU A 15 9.72 7.61 -5.04
CA LEU A 15 9.40 7.70 -3.62
C LEU A 15 10.64 8.14 -2.87
N LEU A 16 10.44 8.92 -1.81
CA LEU A 16 11.53 9.38 -0.93
C LEU A 16 11.36 8.68 0.43
N GLY A 17 12.43 8.03 0.89
CA GLY A 17 12.40 7.18 2.08
C GLY A 17 11.92 5.76 1.77
N HIS A 18 11.93 4.92 2.81
CA HIS A 18 11.45 3.55 2.73
C HIS A 18 10.89 3.11 4.09
N ALA A 19 9.95 2.17 4.07
CA ALA A 19 9.62 1.38 5.25
C ALA A 19 10.70 0.31 5.46
N GLY A 20 10.92 -0.08 6.71
CA GLY A 20 11.90 -1.10 7.05
C GLY A 20 11.54 -1.75 8.38
N TRP A 21 11.88 -3.02 8.48
CA TRP A 21 11.64 -3.85 9.66
C TRP A 21 12.95 -4.41 10.17
N ALA A 22 13.06 -4.54 11.48
CA ALA A 22 14.11 -5.34 12.09
C ALA A 22 13.90 -6.83 11.80
N GLN A 23 14.90 -7.65 12.08
CA GLN A 23 14.81 -9.10 11.90
C GLN A 23 13.61 -9.66 12.67
N TYR A 24 12.74 -10.42 11.99
CA TYR A 24 11.50 -11.02 12.50
C TYR A 24 10.39 -10.05 12.92
N GLN A 25 10.57 -8.74 12.77
CA GLN A 25 9.57 -7.77 13.21
C GLN A 25 8.31 -7.82 12.35
N LEU A 26 8.45 -7.90 11.01
CA LEU A 26 7.30 -7.93 10.11
C LEU A 26 6.46 -9.20 10.35
N GLU A 27 7.12 -10.35 10.52
CA GLU A 27 6.46 -11.62 10.80
C GLU A 27 5.69 -11.57 12.12
N ALA A 28 6.30 -11.03 13.18
CA ALA A 28 5.64 -10.86 14.47
C ALA A 28 4.43 -9.92 14.40
N GLU A 29 4.53 -8.81 13.66
CA GLU A 29 3.43 -7.86 13.47
C GLU A 29 2.28 -8.48 12.66
N ILE A 30 2.58 -9.30 11.64
CA ILE A 30 1.57 -10.07 10.91
C ILE A 30 0.88 -11.08 11.83
N GLU A 31 1.64 -11.82 12.66
CA GLU A 31 1.10 -12.78 13.62
C GLU A 31 0.21 -12.12 14.69
N ASN A 32 0.57 -10.91 15.12
CA ASN A 32 -0.23 -10.10 16.05
C ASN A 32 -1.49 -9.48 15.41
N GLY A 33 -1.62 -9.52 14.09
CA GLY A 33 -2.74 -8.92 13.36
C GLY A 33 -2.60 -7.42 13.11
N ASP A 34 -1.40 -6.86 13.26
CA ASP A 34 -1.12 -5.44 12.99
C ASP A 34 -1.10 -5.15 11.48
N TRP A 35 -0.76 -6.16 10.66
CA TRP A 35 -0.76 -6.07 9.19
C TRP A 35 -1.66 -7.11 8.53
N LEU A 36 -2.37 -6.66 7.50
CA LEU A 36 -3.10 -7.53 6.56
C LEU A 36 -2.28 -7.73 5.29
N LEU A 37 -2.21 -8.97 4.81
CA LEU A 37 -1.50 -9.32 3.58
C LEU A 37 -2.46 -9.53 2.41
N GLN A 38 -2.23 -8.80 1.31
CA GLN A 38 -3.00 -8.90 0.08
C GLN A 38 -2.10 -9.27 -1.09
N HIS A 39 -2.63 -10.05 -2.03
CA HIS A 39 -2.03 -10.14 -3.35
C HIS A 39 -2.19 -8.81 -4.12
N THR A 40 -1.13 -8.38 -4.78
CA THR A 40 -1.10 -7.13 -5.56
C THR A 40 -0.67 -7.39 -7.01
N ASN A 41 -0.83 -6.39 -7.88
CA ASN A 41 -0.43 -6.45 -9.29
C ASN A 41 0.06 -5.07 -9.77
N LEU A 42 0.66 -5.02 -10.96
CA LEU A 42 1.23 -3.78 -11.52
C LEU A 42 0.17 -2.70 -11.75
N GLU A 43 -1.05 -3.07 -12.13
CA GLU A 43 -2.15 -2.11 -12.33
C GLU A 43 -2.52 -1.44 -11.00
N PHE A 44 -2.58 -2.21 -9.91
CA PHE A 44 -2.82 -1.69 -8.57
C PHE A 44 -1.69 -0.74 -8.13
N ILE A 45 -0.43 -1.14 -8.32
CA ILE A 45 0.73 -0.35 -7.88
C ILE A 45 0.89 0.94 -8.70
N PHE A 46 0.73 0.88 -10.02
CA PHE A 46 1.11 1.97 -10.93
C PHE A 46 -0.07 2.79 -11.49
N ASN A 47 -1.25 2.20 -11.64
CA ASN A 47 -2.39 2.83 -12.32
C ASN A 47 -3.56 3.17 -11.37
N THR A 48 -3.47 2.81 -10.09
CA THR A 48 -4.46 3.22 -9.08
C THR A 48 -4.06 4.56 -8.46
N GLU A 49 -4.98 5.53 -8.46
CA GLU A 49 -4.77 6.80 -7.76
C GLU A 49 -4.69 6.59 -6.25
N GLU A 50 -3.80 7.33 -5.57
CA GLU A 50 -3.48 7.10 -4.15
C GLU A 50 -4.71 7.16 -3.24
N LYS A 51 -5.63 8.09 -3.53
CA LYS A 51 -6.88 8.28 -2.77
C LYS A 51 -7.82 7.07 -2.80
N PHE A 52 -7.67 6.18 -3.80
CA PHE A 52 -8.50 4.98 -3.96
C PHE A 52 -7.79 3.72 -3.51
N MET A 53 -6.47 3.74 -3.32
CA MET A 53 -5.70 2.54 -2.99
C MET A 53 -6.18 1.86 -1.71
N TRP A 54 -6.47 2.65 -0.66
CA TRP A 54 -6.95 2.09 0.62
C TRP A 54 -8.31 1.42 0.47
N ASP A 55 -9.28 2.13 -0.09
CA ASP A 55 -10.64 1.61 -0.33
C ASP A 55 -10.63 0.35 -1.20
N MET A 56 -9.82 0.34 -2.27
CA MET A 56 -9.69 -0.84 -3.12
C MET A 56 -9.00 -2.01 -2.41
N ALA A 57 -7.99 -1.75 -1.58
CA ALA A 57 -7.30 -2.78 -0.82
C ALA A 57 -8.24 -3.42 0.21
N THR A 58 -8.94 -2.62 1.01
CA THR A 58 -9.88 -3.11 2.03
C THR A 58 -11.04 -3.88 1.42
N LYS A 59 -11.58 -3.40 0.28
CA LYS A 59 -12.65 -4.11 -0.45
C LYS A 59 -12.23 -5.48 -0.92
N SER A 60 -10.94 -5.71 -1.22
CA SER A 60 -10.45 -7.03 -1.60
C SER A 60 -10.59 -8.07 -0.47
N PHE A 61 -10.64 -7.61 0.78
CA PHE A 61 -10.91 -8.44 1.96
C PHE A 61 -12.41 -8.51 2.31
N GLY A 62 -13.29 -7.92 1.49
CA GLY A 62 -14.72 -7.81 1.77
C GLY A 62 -15.06 -6.74 2.80
N ILE A 63 -14.12 -5.83 3.11
CA ILE A 63 -14.33 -4.72 4.05
C ILE A 63 -14.81 -3.50 3.28
N ASP A 64 -16.02 -3.03 3.56
CA ASP A 64 -16.51 -1.75 3.04
C ASP A 64 -16.22 -0.62 4.02
N MET A 65 -15.26 0.24 3.65
CA MET A 65 -14.87 1.39 4.48
C MET A 65 -15.98 2.44 4.61
N SER A 66 -16.99 2.43 3.73
CA SER A 66 -18.15 3.34 3.87
C SER A 66 -19.05 2.95 5.06
N GLU A 67 -18.97 1.70 5.52
CA GLU A 67 -19.65 1.22 6.73
C GLU A 67 -18.87 1.56 8.01
N PHE A 68 -17.56 1.83 7.90
CA PHE A 68 -16.69 2.21 9.01
C PHE A 68 -16.69 3.73 9.23
N SER A 69 -17.61 4.23 10.05
CA SER A 69 -17.62 5.60 10.58
C SER A 69 -16.85 5.73 11.91
N GLY A 70 -15.63 5.17 11.97
CA GLY A 70 -14.82 5.12 13.19
C GLY A 70 -13.78 6.25 13.27
N LEU A 71 -13.85 7.07 14.32
CA LEU A 71 -12.78 7.99 14.73
C LEU A 71 -11.47 7.22 14.94
N GLY A 72 -10.44 7.54 14.16
CA GLY A 72 -9.08 7.03 14.37
C GLY A 72 -8.52 7.51 15.72
N GLY A 73 -7.91 6.60 16.48
CA GLY A 73 -7.34 6.90 17.80
C GLY A 73 -6.26 7.98 17.75
N SER A 74 -6.25 8.87 18.75
CA SER A 74 -5.17 9.83 18.93
C SER A 74 -3.89 9.12 19.36
N ALA A 75 -2.80 9.40 18.64
CA ALA A 75 -1.44 9.17 19.10
C ALA A 75 -1.06 10.12 20.23
#